data_AF-A0A917V5U3-F1
#
_entry.id   AF-A0A917V5U3-F1
#
_cell.length_a   1.000
_cell.length_b   1.000
_cell.length_c   1.000
_cell.angle_alpha   90.00
_cell.angle_beta   90.00
_cell.angle_gamma   90.00
#
_symmetry.space_group_name_H-M   'P 1'
#
loop_
_entity.id
_entity.type
_entity.pdbx_description
1 polymer ?
#
loop_
_entity_poly.entity_id
_entity_poly.type
_entity_poly.pdbx_seq_one_letter_code
_entity_poly.pdbx_strand_id
1 'polypeptide(L)'
;MAARPPNREIFARLLYVREVGNEDQRNAANARLALLRDAFNADRRFPSARPVMPAIETECWTWWHEVSTEPVTVPQRAQSLV
;
A
#
# COMPACT_ATOMS: atom_id res chain seq x y z
N MET A 1 -20.34 18.40 2.02
CA MET A 1 -19.34 17.59 1.27
C MET A 1 -19.55 16.15 1.69
N ALA A 2 -20.04 15.29 0.78
CA ALA A 2 -20.20 13.86 1.08
C ALA A 2 -18.81 13.22 1.16
N ALA A 3 -18.54 12.48 2.25
CA ALA A 3 -17.33 11.67 2.36
C ALA A 3 -17.28 10.70 1.18
N ARG A 4 -16.27 10.81 0.31
CA ARG A 4 -16.07 9.86 -0.79
C ARG A 4 -15.79 8.49 -0.14
N PRO A 5 -16.40 7.40 -0.64
CA PRO A 5 -16.08 6.07 -0.13
C PRO A 5 -14.59 5.80 -0.32
N PRO A 6 -13.95 5.09 0.64
CA PRO A 6 -12.52 4.75 0.54
C PRO A 6 -12.24 3.99 -0.75
N ASN A 7 -11.12 4.29 -1.39
CA ASN A 7 -10.73 3.71 -2.66
C ASN A 7 -10.45 2.21 -2.48
N ARG A 8 -11.44 1.37 -2.81
CA ARG A 8 -11.34 -0.10 -2.64
C ARG A 8 -10.20 -0.71 -3.45
N GLU A 9 -9.76 -0.03 -4.51
CA GLU A 9 -8.70 -0.54 -5.37
C GLU A 9 -7.35 -0.58 -4.64
N ILE A 10 -6.98 0.46 -3.89
CA ILE A 10 -5.67 0.47 -3.20
C ILE A 10 -5.60 -0.61 -2.13
N PHE A 11 -6.70 -0.90 -1.45
CA PHE A 11 -6.78 -2.03 -0.51
C PHE A 11 -6.52 -3.37 -1.21
N ALA A 12 -7.14 -3.61 -2.37
CA ALA A 12 -6.92 -4.84 -3.14
C ALA A 12 -5.46 -4.97 -3.61
N ARG A 13 -4.84 -3.85 -4.04
CA ARG A 13 -3.42 -3.83 -4.44
C ARG A 13 -2.48 -4.14 -3.28
N LEU A 14 -2.69 -3.55 -2.11
CA LEU A 14 -1.88 -3.82 -0.92
C LEU A 14 -2.07 -5.27 -0.41
N LEU A 15 -3.30 -5.79 -0.45
CA LEU A 15 -3.57 -7.19 -0.13
C LEU A 15 -2.84 -8.14 -1.08
N TYR A 16 -2.84 -7.84 -2.38
CA TYR A 16 -2.09 -8.61 -3.36
C TYR A 16 -0.59 -8.63 -3.04
N VAL A 17 0.03 -7.47 -2.79
CA VAL A 17 1.47 -7.40 -2.43
C VAL A 17 1.76 -8.13 -1.12
N ARG A 18 0.84 -8.11 -0.16
CA ARG A 18 0.95 -8.89 1.07
C ARG A 18 0.95 -10.41 0.82
N GLU A 19 0.28 -10.89 -0.22
CA GLU A 19 0.26 -12.32 -0.57
C GLU A 19 1.48 -12.72 -1.41
N VAL A 20 1.79 -11.96 -2.46
CA VAL A 20 2.79 -12.35 -3.47
C VAL A 20 4.18 -11.76 -3.26
N GLY A 21 4.30 -10.68 -2.49
CA GLY A 21 5.56 -9.95 -2.32
C GLY A 21 6.58 -10.67 -1.46
N ASN A 22 7.80 -10.12 -1.41
CA ASN A 22 8.86 -10.57 -0.50
C ASN A 22 8.57 -10.15 0.94
N GLU A 23 9.26 -10.72 1.93
CA GLU A 23 9.01 -10.45 3.36
C GLU A 23 8.95 -8.95 3.71
N ASP A 24 9.88 -8.15 3.16
CA ASP A 24 9.88 -6.69 3.30
C ASP A 24 8.63 -6.04 2.71
N GLN A 25 8.28 -6.37 1.46
CA GLN A 25 7.09 -5.87 0.79
C GLN A 25 5.80 -6.27 1.51
N ARG A 26 5.76 -7.48 2.09
CA ARG A 26 4.62 -7.95 2.90
C ARG A 26 4.48 -7.15 4.19
N ASN A 27 5.59 -6.91 4.90
CA ASN A 27 5.61 -6.12 6.11
C ASN A 27 5.20 -4.65 5.82
N ALA A 28 5.75 -4.08 4.75
CA ALA A 28 5.44 -2.75 4.26
C ALA A 28 3.98 -2.60 3.80
N ALA A 29 3.41 -3.61 3.13
CA ALA A 29 1.99 -3.65 2.77
C ALA A 29 1.10 -3.72 4.02
N ASN A 30 1.48 -4.52 5.02
CA ASN A 30 0.73 -4.66 6.27
C ASN A 30 0.70 -3.35 7.08
N ALA A 31 1.84 -2.65 7.17
CA ALA A 31 1.91 -1.33 7.79
C ALA A 31 0.98 -0.31 7.12
N ARG A 32 0.94 -0.31 5.77
CA ARG A 32 0.07 0.59 4.99
C ARG A 32 -1.42 0.26 5.13
N LEU A 33 -1.77 -1.02 5.17
CA LEU A 33 -3.14 -1.45 5.48
C LEU A 33 -3.59 -0.99 6.88
N ALA A 34 -2.68 -1.01 7.86
CA ALA A 34 -2.97 -0.50 9.20
C ALA A 34 -3.20 1.03 9.20
N LEU A 35 -2.39 1.79 8.45
CA LEU A 35 -2.56 3.24 8.29
C LEU A 35 -3.89 3.61 7.63
N LEU A 36 -4.28 2.92 6.56
CA LEU A 36 -5.57 3.12 5.90
C LEU A 36 -6.74 2.82 6.85
N ARG A 37 -6.61 1.77 7.67
CA ARG A 37 -7.63 1.45 8.68
C ARG A 37 -7.72 2.53 9.75
N ASP A 38 -6.60 3.05 10.22
CA ASP A 38 -6.56 4.12 11.21
C ASP A 38 -7.18 5.41 10.65
N ALA A 39 -6.77 5.81 9.44
CA ALA A 39 -7.32 6.97 8.73
C ALA A 39 -8.85 6.87 8.55
N PHE A 40 -9.36 5.71 8.15
CA PHE A 40 -10.80 5.48 8.04
C PHE A 40 -11.53 5.64 9.39
N ASN A 41 -10.94 5.17 10.48
CA ASN A 41 -11.51 5.33 11.82
C ASN A 41 -11.41 6.80 12.31
N ALA A 42 -10.33 7.50 11.98
CA ALA A 42 -10.11 8.90 12.32
C ALA A 42 -11.11 9.81 11.59
N ASP A 43 -11.29 9.64 10.27
CA ASP A 43 -12.29 10.37 9.48
C ASP A 43 -13.72 10.12 10.00
N ARG A 44 -14.01 8.90 10.46
CA ARG A 44 -15.30 8.58 11.09
C ARG A 44 -15.51 9.25 12.45
N ARG A 45 -14.43 9.37 13.24
CA ARG A 45 -14.48 9.91 14.61
C ARG A 45 -14.44 11.44 14.65
N PHE A 46 -13.73 12.05 13.70
CA PHE A 46 -13.57 13.49 13.59
C PHE A 46 -13.78 13.92 12.14
N PRO A 47 -15.02 14.22 11.72
CA PRO A 47 -15.31 14.81 10.42
C PRO A 47 -14.87 16.30 10.42
N SER A 48 -13.58 16.55 10.62
CA SER A 48 -12.96 17.88 10.59
C SER A 48 -12.38 18.17 9.21
N ALA A 49 -12.27 19.45 8.86
CA ALA A 49 -12.06 19.98 7.51
C ALA A 49 -10.80 19.52 6.71
N ARG A 50 -9.95 18.65 7.26
CA ARG A 50 -8.80 18.06 6.57
C ARG A 50 -9.00 16.55 6.45
N PRO A 51 -9.39 16.04 5.27
CA PRO A 51 -9.56 14.61 5.09
C PRO A 51 -8.19 13.94 5.19
N VAL A 52 -8.02 13.03 6.15
CA VAL A 52 -6.76 12.29 6.38
C VAL A 52 -6.66 11.14 5.38
N MET A 53 -7.80 10.52 5.05
CA MET A 53 -7.87 9.41 4.11
C MET A 53 -7.20 9.67 2.75
N PRO A 54 -7.44 10.79 2.03
CA PRO A 54 -6.84 11.03 0.71
C PRO A 54 -5.32 11.16 0.73
N ALA A 55 -4.75 11.68 1.82
CA ALA A 55 -3.29 11.80 1.98
C ALA A 55 -2.68 10.40 2.12
N ILE A 56 -3.23 9.57 3.00
CA ILE A 56 -2.78 8.19 3.22
C ILE A 56 -3.00 7.33 1.96
N GLU A 57 -4.11 7.50 1.25
CA GLU A 57 -4.36 6.83 -0.03
C GLU A 57 -3.28 7.19 -1.06
N THR A 58 -2.91 8.46 -1.14
CA THR A 58 -1.86 8.93 -2.06
C THR A 58 -0.52 8.29 -1.72
N GLU A 59 -0.13 8.25 -0.44
CA GLU A 59 1.10 7.58 -0.01
C GLU A 59 1.09 6.08 -0.33
N CYS A 60 -0.05 5.41 -0.14
CA CYS A 60 -0.19 4.00 -0.48
C CYS A 60 -0.08 3.76 -1.99
N TRP A 61 -0.67 4.63 -2.81
CA TRP A 61 -0.56 4.58 -4.26
C TRP A 61 0.87 4.80 -4.74
N THR A 62 1.56 5.81 -4.22
CA THR A 62 2.97 6.08 -4.55
C THR A 62 3.83 4.86 -4.25
N TRP A 63 3.70 4.28 -3.06
CA TRP A 63 4.47 3.09 -2.70
C TRP A 63 4.12 1.88 -3.56
N TRP A 64 2.84 1.64 -3.84
CA TRP A 64 2.44 0.54 -4.72
C TRP A 64 3.06 0.72 -6.11
N HIS A 65 3.07 1.95 -6.64
CA HIS A 65 3.73 2.24 -7.90
C HIS A 65 5.23 1.92 -7.86
N GLU A 66 5.94 2.34 -6.81
CA GLU A 66 7.37 2.02 -6.61
C GLU A 66 7.59 0.50 -6.63
N VAL A 67 6.86 -0.25 -5.81
CA VAL A 67 6.99 -1.72 -5.73
C VAL A 67 6.56 -2.43 -7.02
N SER A 68 5.59 -1.88 -7.76
CA SER A 68 5.15 -2.44 -9.04
C SER A 68 6.11 -2.14 -10.19
N THR A 69 6.91 -1.09 -10.08
CA THR A 69 7.90 -0.68 -11.09
C THR A 69 9.29 -1.21 -10.82
N GLU A 70 9.56 -1.71 -9.60
CA GLU A 70 10.76 -2.52 -9.35
C GLU A 70 10.70 -3.75 -10.27
N PRO A 71 11.63 -3.90 -11.23
CA PRO A 71 11.70 -5.12 -12.01
C PRO A 71 12.00 -6.23 -11.00
N VAL A 72 11.14 -7.24 -10.96
CA VAL A 72 11.40 -8.51 -10.27
C VAL A 72 12.80 -8.91 -10.67
N THR A 73 13.76 -8.66 -9.79
CA THR A 73 15.15 -8.98 -10.05
C THR A 73 15.18 -10.47 -9.85
N VAL A 74 14.85 -11.20 -10.93
CA VAL A 74 15.10 -12.62 -11.02
C VAL A 74 16.54 -12.76 -10.55
N PRO A 75 16.82 -13.50 -9.45
CA PRO A 75 18.18 -13.69 -9.03
C PRO A 75 18.86 -14.32 -10.23
N GLN A 76 19.71 -13.55 -10.91
CA GLN A 76 20.56 -14.04 -11.96
C GLN A 76 21.51 -14.96 -11.23
N ARG A 77 21.06 -16.21 -11.07
CA ARG A 77 21.77 -17.30 -10.45
C ARG A 77 23.05 -17.37 -11.26
N ALA A 78 24.11 -16.77 -10.71
CA ALA A 78 25.41 -16.72 -11.34
C ALA A 78 25.86 -18.16 -11.49
N GLN A 79 25.56 -18.71 -12.67
CA GLN A 79 26.22 -19.87 -13.21
C GLN A 79 27.66 -19.42 -13.50
N SER A 80 28.49 -19.40 -12.48
CA SER A 80 29.94 -19.44 -12.64
C SER A 80 30.39 -20.80 -12.14
N LEU A 81 30.13 -21.77 -13.00
CA LEU A 81 30.71 -23.09 -12.97
C LEU A 81 31.97 -22.99 -13.85
N VAL A 82 33.12 -22.70 -13.24
CA VAL A 82 34.45 -22.94 -13.79
C VAL A 82 35.40 -23.28 -12.64
#